data_AF-A0A164QDF1-F1
#
_entry.id   AF-A0A164QDF1-F1
#
_cell.length_a   1.000
_cell.length_b   1.000
_cell.length_c   1.000
_cell.angle_alpha   90.00
_cell.angle_beta   90.00
_cell.angle_gamma   90.00
#
_symmetry.space_group_name_H-M   'P 1'
#
loop_
_entity.id
_entity.type
_entity.pdbx_description
1 polymer ?
#
loop_
_entity_poly.entity_id
_entity_poly.type
_entity_poly.pdbx_seq_one_letter_code
_entity_poly.pdbx_strand_id
1 'polypeptide(L)'
;MDFEIEYDKLFDITSPDEQLAHSEELVMKAEIEGQIGWVYLIAMFRSEVLYKIGRYKEFLVSFDWCWNTYLKNAKIIPEEEAVEILNHYRWAIQLLVELPQIERETIMKSLEEFNDHVEKQRFSKRSVYFLYYQVLSAMNDFKEADKYWDKWRQEEIDELTVCPICESHEVIMNEIRNGNVDGALELFRDIEESEQTCIFTPKQTYAEICVRLVQSHPEIAATIHQKGYFTIANDAKMMKWICLHTLFLTATDSPFAEVTWRNSHDLFEQGESRIGELYFLLSTFCLFNKNPELIDKYNFDIERVLFMLQESADLYDIRNENDGFQNIMNHFFEITQ
;
A
#
# COMPACT_ATOMS: atom_id res chain seq x y z
N MET A 1 15.87 34.20 -2.18
CA MET A 1 16.26 33.28 -1.08
C MET A 1 17.32 32.31 -1.59
N ASP A 2 18.12 31.65 -0.75
CA ASP A 2 18.92 30.50 -1.21
C ASP A 2 18.08 29.23 -1.05
N PHE A 3 17.41 28.83 -2.13
CA PHE A 3 16.46 27.70 -2.10
C PHE A 3 17.16 26.36 -1.93
N GLU A 4 18.42 26.22 -2.30
CA GLU A 4 19.19 24.99 -2.11
C GLU A 4 19.36 24.72 -0.61
N ILE A 5 19.82 25.73 0.14
CA ILE A 5 20.00 25.64 1.58
C ILE A 5 18.67 25.38 2.31
N GLU A 6 17.59 26.05 1.91
CA GLU A 6 16.28 25.83 2.54
C GLU A 6 15.66 24.48 2.16
N TYR A 7 15.92 23.98 0.95
CA TYR A 7 15.49 22.66 0.51
C TYR A 7 16.22 21.56 1.28
N ASP A 8 17.54 21.67 1.47
CA ASP A 8 18.32 20.71 2.22
C ASP A 8 17.83 20.56 3.67
N LYS A 9 17.40 21.67 4.29
CA LYS A 9 16.82 21.65 5.66
C LYS A 9 15.56 20.79 5.76
N LEU A 10 14.81 20.59 4.68
CA LEU A 10 13.61 19.74 4.72
C LEU A 10 13.95 18.29 5.11
N PHE A 11 15.13 17.80 4.73
CA PHE A 11 15.60 16.45 5.04
C PHE A 11 16.07 16.31 6.49
N ASP A 12 16.46 17.41 7.13
CA ASP A 12 16.87 17.43 8.55
C ASP A 12 15.65 17.48 9.51
N ILE A 13 14.48 17.87 9.01
CA ILE A 13 13.24 17.90 9.81
C ILE A 13 12.74 16.47 10.00
N THR A 14 12.58 16.06 11.26
CA THR A 14 12.15 14.69 11.62
C THR A 14 10.64 14.51 11.67
N SER A 15 9.89 15.58 11.94
CA SER A 15 8.42 15.55 12.01
C SER A 15 7.83 15.73 10.61
N PRO A 16 7.03 14.78 10.11
CA PRO A 16 6.36 14.93 8.81
C PRO A 16 5.45 16.16 8.74
N ASP A 17 4.76 16.50 9.84
CA ASP A 17 3.90 17.68 9.88
C ASP A 17 4.72 18.97 9.74
N GLU A 18 5.90 19.03 10.34
CA GLU A 18 6.83 20.16 10.18
C GLU A 18 7.43 20.20 8.77
N GLN A 19 7.74 19.04 8.18
CA GLN A 19 8.18 18.94 6.77
C GLN A 19 7.11 19.51 5.83
N LEU A 20 5.84 19.16 6.03
CA LEU A 20 4.73 19.66 5.23
C LEU A 20 4.54 21.16 5.41
N ALA A 21 4.51 21.66 6.65
CA ALA A 21 4.36 23.09 6.90
C ALA A 21 5.51 23.92 6.30
N HIS A 22 6.76 23.43 6.42
CA HIS A 22 7.92 24.13 5.90
C HIS A 22 7.96 24.09 4.36
N SER A 23 7.65 22.94 3.74
CA SER A 23 7.60 22.82 2.28
C SER A 23 6.51 23.71 1.68
N GLU A 24 5.34 23.86 2.31
CA GLU A 24 4.29 24.77 1.87
C GLU A 24 4.73 26.24 1.89
N GLU A 25 5.40 26.67 2.95
CA GLU A 25 5.98 28.02 3.02
C GLU A 25 7.04 28.25 1.93
N LEU A 26 7.88 27.24 1.68
CA LEU A 26 8.97 27.35 0.71
C LEU A 26 8.46 27.34 -0.74
N VAL A 27 7.44 26.54 -1.06
CA VAL A 27 6.72 26.59 -2.35
C VAL A 27 6.20 28.00 -2.61
N MET A 28 5.49 28.60 -1.64
CA MET A 28 4.92 29.94 -1.79
C MET A 28 6.00 30.99 -2.08
N LYS A 29 7.15 30.92 -1.40
CA LYS A 29 8.28 31.82 -1.65
C LYS A 29 8.89 31.62 -3.03
N ALA A 30 9.09 30.37 -3.45
CA ALA A 30 9.61 30.05 -4.77
C ALA A 30 8.68 30.53 -5.90
N GLU A 31 7.36 30.42 -5.72
CA GLU A 31 6.36 30.93 -6.65
C GLU A 31 6.43 32.45 -6.79
N ILE A 32 6.52 33.19 -5.67
CA ILE A 32 6.64 34.66 -5.66
C ILE A 32 7.92 35.11 -6.38
N GLU A 33 9.02 34.38 -6.19
CA GLU A 33 10.30 34.67 -6.86
C GLU A 33 10.37 34.15 -8.32
N GLY A 34 9.31 33.49 -8.82
CA GLY A 34 9.25 32.96 -10.19
C GLY A 34 10.18 31.77 -10.45
N GLN A 35 10.58 31.05 -9.40
CA GLN A 35 11.57 29.98 -9.43
C GLN A 35 10.94 28.60 -9.66
N ILE A 36 10.36 28.38 -10.84
CA ILE A 36 9.54 27.17 -11.13
C ILE A 36 10.26 25.83 -10.89
N GLY A 37 11.58 25.76 -11.13
CA GLY A 37 12.36 24.55 -10.84
C GLY A 37 12.34 24.20 -9.35
N TRP A 38 12.49 25.21 -8.48
CA TRP A 38 12.39 25.03 -7.04
C TRP A 38 10.97 24.72 -6.59
N VAL A 39 9.95 25.39 -7.16
CA VAL A 39 8.54 25.05 -6.89
C VAL A 39 8.30 23.55 -7.16
N TYR A 40 8.80 23.04 -8.28
CA TYR A 40 8.71 21.62 -8.63
C TYR A 40 9.41 20.71 -7.62
N LEU A 41 10.69 20.95 -7.33
CA LEU A 41 11.47 20.08 -6.41
C LEU A 41 10.85 20.03 -5.01
N ILE A 42 10.40 21.18 -4.48
CA ILE A 42 9.78 21.24 -3.15
C ILE A 42 8.42 20.55 -3.16
N ALA A 43 7.63 20.69 -4.23
CA ALA A 43 6.34 20.01 -4.37
C ALA A 43 6.49 18.49 -4.52
N MET A 44 7.55 18.02 -5.18
CA MET A 44 7.92 16.60 -5.27
C MET A 44 8.25 16.03 -3.89
N PHE A 45 9.12 16.71 -3.13
CA PHE A 45 9.40 16.36 -1.73
C PHE A 45 8.11 16.29 -0.89
N ARG A 46 7.27 17.32 -0.97
CA ARG A 46 5.97 17.37 -0.27
C ARG A 46 5.08 16.18 -0.65
N SER A 47 5.01 15.85 -1.94
CA SER A 47 4.28 14.69 -2.45
C SER A 47 4.77 13.40 -1.79
N GLU A 48 6.08 13.20 -1.71
CA GLU A 48 6.66 12.03 -1.04
C GLU A 48 6.27 11.93 0.44
N VAL A 49 6.33 13.04 1.16
CA VAL A 49 5.94 13.09 2.59
C VAL A 49 4.45 12.75 2.76
N LEU A 50 3.57 13.32 1.93
CA LEU A 50 2.13 13.03 1.95
C LEU A 50 1.84 11.54 1.74
N TYR A 51 2.52 10.91 0.77
CA TYR A 51 2.42 9.47 0.54
C TYR A 51 2.91 8.68 1.76
N LYS A 52 4.07 9.05 2.32
CA LYS A 52 4.68 8.38 3.48
C LYS A 52 3.79 8.35 4.72
N ILE A 53 3.01 9.40 4.94
CA ILE A 53 2.11 9.50 6.10
C ILE A 53 0.67 9.10 5.82
N GLY A 54 0.33 8.71 4.59
CA GLY A 54 -1.00 8.21 4.26
C GLY A 54 -2.05 9.28 3.93
N ARG A 55 -1.64 10.53 3.62
CA ARG A 55 -2.53 11.59 3.13
C ARG A 55 -2.71 11.47 1.61
N TYR A 56 -3.30 10.35 1.19
CA TYR A 56 -3.36 9.90 -0.19
C TYR A 56 -4.10 10.83 -1.14
N LYS A 57 -5.19 11.46 -0.69
CA LYS A 57 -5.92 12.44 -1.52
C LYS A 57 -5.06 13.64 -1.86
N GLU A 58 -4.33 14.16 -0.87
CA GLU A 58 -3.43 15.30 -1.06
C GLU A 58 -2.20 14.92 -1.87
N PHE A 59 -1.68 13.70 -1.68
CA PHE A 59 -0.64 13.14 -2.54
C PHE A 59 -1.09 13.13 -4.01
N LEU A 60 -2.29 12.61 -4.32
CA LEU A 60 -2.77 12.54 -5.70
C LEU A 60 -2.91 13.94 -6.34
N VAL A 61 -3.38 14.94 -5.57
CA VAL A 61 -3.44 16.33 -6.04
C VAL A 61 -2.05 16.92 -6.27
N SER A 62 -1.11 16.67 -5.34
CA SER A 62 0.28 17.14 -5.45
C SER A 62 0.98 16.47 -6.65
N PHE A 63 0.81 15.16 -6.81
CA PHE A 63 1.35 14.38 -7.92
C PHE A 63 0.83 14.88 -9.27
N ASP A 64 -0.48 15.09 -9.42
CA ASP A 64 -1.04 15.60 -10.68
C ASP A 64 -0.43 16.95 -11.07
N TRP A 65 -0.26 17.85 -10.10
CA TRP A 65 0.42 19.13 -10.35
C TRP A 65 1.89 18.94 -10.75
N CYS A 66 2.65 18.11 -10.02
CA CYS A 66 4.04 17.82 -10.33
C CYS A 66 4.20 17.20 -11.71
N TRP A 67 3.37 16.21 -12.05
CA TRP A 67 3.37 15.52 -13.33
C TRP A 67 3.12 16.49 -14.49
N ASN A 68 2.06 17.30 -14.40
CA ASN A 68 1.75 18.30 -15.42
C ASN A 68 2.84 19.38 -15.54
N THR A 69 3.49 19.73 -14.44
CA THR A 69 4.61 20.69 -14.41
C THR A 69 5.85 20.10 -15.08
N TYR A 70 6.19 18.84 -14.78
CA TYR A 70 7.26 18.09 -15.41
C TYR A 70 7.08 18.04 -16.93
N LEU A 71 5.90 17.63 -17.42
CA LEU A 71 5.63 17.55 -18.86
C LEU A 71 5.76 18.89 -19.59
N LYS A 72 5.40 20.00 -18.94
CA LYS A 72 5.48 21.36 -19.53
C LYS A 72 6.88 21.96 -19.46
N ASN A 73 7.69 21.53 -18.49
CA ASN A 73 8.94 22.20 -18.12
C ASN A 73 10.16 21.26 -18.12
N ALA A 74 10.09 20.12 -18.81
CA ALA A 74 11.16 19.12 -18.86
C ALA A 74 12.55 19.65 -19.31
N LYS A 75 12.64 20.85 -19.89
CA LYS A 75 13.92 21.48 -20.28
C LYS A 75 14.64 22.21 -19.13
N ILE A 76 13.92 22.57 -18.08
CA ILE A 76 14.43 23.35 -16.94
C ILE A 76 14.41 22.55 -15.64
N ILE A 77 13.68 21.43 -15.62
CA ILE A 77 13.74 20.43 -14.56
C ILE A 77 14.90 19.48 -14.88
N PRO A 78 15.76 19.13 -13.91
CA PRO A 78 16.88 18.21 -14.13
C PRO A 78 16.44 16.86 -14.69
N GLU A 79 17.29 16.21 -15.47
CA GLU A 79 16.96 14.93 -16.13
C GLU A 79 16.83 13.80 -15.11
N GLU A 80 17.63 13.85 -14.03
CA GLU A 80 17.57 12.93 -12.89
C GLU A 80 16.18 12.87 -12.22
N GLU A 81 15.38 13.94 -12.32
CA GLU A 81 14.00 13.97 -11.79
C GLU A 81 13.03 13.07 -12.56
N ALA A 82 13.42 12.57 -13.74
CA ALA A 82 12.61 11.62 -14.51
C ALA A 82 12.36 10.32 -13.72
N VAL A 83 13.35 9.84 -12.96
CA VAL A 83 13.21 8.64 -12.14
C VAL A 83 12.23 8.90 -11.00
N GLU A 84 12.38 10.01 -10.28
CA GLU A 84 11.54 10.32 -9.11
C GLU A 84 10.08 10.56 -9.47
N ILE A 85 9.81 11.30 -10.56
CA ILE A 85 8.43 11.53 -10.97
C ILE A 85 7.75 10.24 -11.44
N LEU A 86 8.49 9.35 -12.10
CA LEU A 86 7.97 8.03 -12.49
C LEU A 86 7.74 7.14 -11.25
N ASN A 87 8.57 7.24 -10.21
CA ASN A 87 8.32 6.56 -8.93
C ASN A 87 6.98 7.02 -8.31
N HIS A 88 6.72 8.33 -8.25
CA HIS A 88 5.43 8.85 -7.79
C HIS A 88 4.26 8.43 -8.66
N TYR A 89 4.45 8.37 -9.99
CA TYR A 89 3.40 7.89 -10.89
C TYR A 89 3.01 6.44 -10.56
N ARG A 90 3.98 5.57 -10.27
CA ARG A 90 3.67 4.20 -9.81
C ARG A 90 2.84 4.20 -8.53
N TRP A 91 3.20 5.03 -7.54
CA TRP A 91 2.43 5.15 -6.30
C TRP A 91 1.02 5.68 -6.54
N ALA A 92 0.86 6.64 -7.44
CA ALA A 92 -0.46 7.13 -7.83
C ALA A 92 -1.32 6.00 -8.42
N ILE A 93 -0.78 5.19 -9.34
CA ILE A 93 -1.48 4.04 -9.92
C ILE A 93 -1.84 3.00 -8.84
N GLN A 94 -0.93 2.70 -7.91
CA GLN A 94 -1.22 1.82 -6.77
C GLN A 94 -2.34 2.35 -5.88
N LEU A 95 -2.51 3.67 -5.76
CA LEU A 95 -3.64 4.24 -5.02
C LEU A 95 -4.94 4.22 -5.81
N LEU A 96 -4.91 4.16 -7.15
CA LEU A 96 -6.15 4.03 -7.93
C LEU A 96 -6.85 2.70 -7.64
N VAL A 97 -6.11 1.60 -7.42
CA VAL A 97 -6.73 0.30 -7.11
C VAL A 97 -7.43 0.27 -5.76
N GLU A 98 -7.02 1.13 -4.82
CA GLU A 98 -7.68 1.30 -3.53
C GLU A 98 -9.05 1.94 -3.66
N LEU A 99 -9.35 2.65 -4.75
CA LEU A 99 -10.55 3.43 -4.91
C LEU A 99 -11.56 2.68 -5.79
N PRO A 100 -12.62 2.06 -5.22
CA PRO A 100 -13.53 1.22 -5.99
C PRO A 100 -14.36 2.01 -7.03
N GLN A 101 -14.49 3.32 -6.85
CA GLN A 101 -15.16 4.21 -7.81
C GLN A 101 -14.33 4.51 -9.07
N ILE A 102 -13.05 4.13 -9.10
CA ILE A 102 -12.21 4.29 -10.28
C ILE A 102 -12.41 3.06 -11.16
N GLU A 103 -12.91 3.30 -12.37
CA GLU A 103 -13.15 2.25 -13.36
C GLU A 103 -11.87 1.48 -13.70
N ARG A 104 -11.98 0.17 -13.87
CA ARG A 104 -10.87 -0.71 -14.27
C ARG A 104 -10.16 -0.22 -15.54
N GLU A 105 -10.91 0.22 -16.54
CA GLU A 105 -10.36 0.77 -17.79
C GLU A 105 -9.43 1.97 -17.51
N THR A 106 -9.78 2.82 -16.54
CA THR A 106 -8.95 3.98 -16.17
C THR A 106 -7.62 3.53 -15.54
N ILE A 107 -7.67 2.54 -14.65
CA ILE A 107 -6.46 1.96 -14.01
C ILE A 107 -5.55 1.35 -15.08
N MET A 108 -6.11 0.54 -15.99
CA MET A 108 -5.35 -0.11 -17.06
C MET A 108 -4.75 0.93 -18.03
N LYS A 109 -5.49 1.97 -18.37
CA LYS A 109 -4.97 3.07 -19.19
C LYS A 109 -3.81 3.80 -18.51
N SER A 110 -3.87 4.04 -17.21
CA SER A 110 -2.75 4.65 -16.48
C SER A 110 -1.50 3.78 -16.48
N LEU A 111 -1.64 2.44 -16.46
CA LEU A 111 -0.51 1.51 -16.63
C LEU A 111 0.09 1.57 -18.03
N GLU A 112 -0.73 1.69 -19.07
CA GLU A 112 -0.28 1.87 -20.45
C GLU A 112 0.46 3.20 -20.63
N GLU A 113 -0.10 4.29 -20.12
CA GLU A 113 0.54 5.61 -20.12
C GLU A 113 1.89 5.56 -19.40
N PHE A 114 1.94 4.92 -18.22
CA PHE A 114 3.20 4.72 -17.50
C PHE A 114 4.23 3.96 -18.36
N ASN A 115 3.84 2.86 -19.01
CA ASN A 115 4.74 2.12 -19.92
C ASN A 115 5.26 3.01 -21.07
N ASP A 116 4.40 3.81 -21.69
CA ASP A 116 4.80 4.73 -22.75
C ASP A 116 5.86 5.73 -22.28
N HIS A 117 5.77 6.19 -21.02
CA HIS A 117 6.76 7.09 -20.44
C HIS A 117 8.08 6.38 -20.11
N VAL A 118 8.02 5.17 -19.57
CA VAL A 118 9.21 4.31 -19.35
C VAL A 118 9.95 4.05 -20.66
N GLU A 119 9.24 3.67 -21.72
CA GLU A 119 9.85 3.40 -23.03
C GLU A 119 10.49 4.65 -23.64
N LYS A 120 9.83 5.82 -23.53
CA LYS A 120 10.39 7.10 -24.01
C LYS A 120 11.71 7.46 -23.34
N GLN A 121 11.82 7.17 -22.04
CA GLN A 121 13.04 7.38 -21.25
C GLN A 121 14.06 6.23 -21.39
N ARG A 122 13.73 5.18 -22.16
CA ARG A 122 14.59 4.02 -22.44
C ARG A 122 14.99 3.22 -21.20
N PHE A 123 14.15 3.25 -20.17
CA PHE A 123 14.27 2.36 -19.02
C PHE A 123 13.83 0.94 -19.39
N SER A 124 14.31 -0.02 -18.61
CA SER A 124 13.88 -1.42 -18.62
C SER A 124 12.37 -1.53 -18.36
N LYS A 125 11.74 -2.55 -18.93
CA LYS A 125 10.33 -2.86 -18.67
C LYS A 125 10.10 -3.53 -17.32
N ARG A 126 11.16 -3.81 -16.56
CA ARG A 126 11.08 -4.46 -15.25
C ARG A 126 10.06 -3.79 -14.34
N SER A 127 10.14 -2.47 -14.16
CA SER A 127 9.22 -1.71 -13.31
C SER A 127 7.80 -1.63 -13.85
N VAL A 128 7.63 -1.70 -15.18
CA VAL A 128 6.32 -1.77 -15.81
C VAL A 128 5.67 -3.10 -15.47
N TYR A 129 6.34 -4.22 -15.77
CA TYR A 129 5.78 -5.55 -15.53
C TYR A 129 5.56 -5.83 -14.05
N PHE A 130 6.44 -5.35 -13.17
CA PHE A 130 6.22 -5.39 -11.73
C PHE A 130 4.93 -4.65 -11.34
N LEU A 131 4.73 -3.42 -11.84
CA LEU A 131 3.55 -2.64 -11.51
C LEU A 131 2.25 -3.28 -12.04
N TYR A 132 2.27 -3.83 -13.26
CA TYR A 132 1.14 -4.61 -13.79
C TYR A 132 0.81 -5.80 -12.90
N TYR A 133 1.83 -6.61 -12.53
CA TYR A 133 1.64 -7.75 -11.65
C TYR A 133 1.01 -7.33 -10.31
N GLN A 134 1.52 -6.26 -9.70
CA GLN A 134 1.06 -5.78 -8.41
C GLN A 134 -0.38 -5.24 -8.48
N VAL A 135 -0.71 -4.42 -9.49
CA VAL A 135 -2.06 -3.86 -9.69
C VAL A 135 -3.08 -4.95 -9.95
N LEU A 136 -2.78 -5.91 -10.83
CA LEU A 136 -3.68 -7.01 -11.13
C LEU A 136 -3.86 -7.94 -9.93
N SER A 137 -2.79 -8.22 -9.17
CA SER A 137 -2.86 -8.98 -7.93
C SER A 137 -3.70 -8.28 -6.86
N ALA A 138 -3.56 -6.96 -6.71
CA ALA A 138 -4.39 -6.16 -5.78
C ALA A 138 -5.88 -6.14 -6.18
N MET A 139 -6.17 -6.29 -7.48
CA MET A 139 -7.52 -6.49 -8.00
C MET A 139 -7.99 -7.96 -7.95
N ASN A 140 -7.22 -8.88 -7.35
CA ASN A 140 -7.48 -10.32 -7.33
C ASN A 140 -7.60 -10.98 -8.72
N ASP A 141 -7.05 -10.35 -9.77
CA ASP A 141 -6.99 -10.89 -11.12
C ASP A 141 -5.67 -11.63 -11.36
N PHE A 142 -5.47 -12.71 -10.60
CA PHE A 142 -4.22 -13.47 -10.62
C PHE A 142 -3.96 -14.13 -11.98
N LYS A 143 -5.01 -14.48 -12.72
CA LYS A 143 -4.89 -15.06 -14.06
C LYS A 143 -4.20 -14.09 -15.02
N GLU A 144 -4.56 -12.80 -14.96
CA GLU A 144 -3.89 -11.79 -15.77
C GLU A 144 -2.53 -11.41 -15.18
N ALA A 145 -2.43 -11.31 -13.84
CA ALA A 145 -1.19 -10.98 -13.15
C ALA A 145 -0.04 -11.95 -13.53
N ASP A 146 -0.31 -13.24 -13.60
CA ASP A 146 0.67 -14.28 -13.90
C ASP A 146 1.35 -14.12 -15.28
N LYS A 147 0.70 -13.44 -16.22
CA LYS A 147 1.31 -13.12 -17.52
C LYS A 147 2.45 -12.09 -17.41
N TYR A 148 2.42 -11.26 -16.37
CA TYR A 148 3.42 -10.25 -16.09
C TYR A 148 4.48 -10.74 -15.11
N TRP A 149 4.15 -11.74 -14.28
CA TRP A 149 5.10 -12.41 -13.39
C TRP A 149 6.35 -12.90 -14.15
N ASP A 150 6.15 -13.73 -15.18
CA ASP A 150 7.25 -14.32 -15.94
C ASP A 150 8.08 -13.26 -16.67
N LYS A 151 7.40 -12.24 -17.21
CA LYS A 151 8.06 -11.15 -17.94
C LYS A 151 8.91 -10.31 -17.00
N TRP A 152 8.35 -9.89 -15.86
CA TRP A 152 9.05 -9.11 -14.85
C TRP A 152 10.37 -9.78 -14.42
N ARG A 153 10.33 -11.09 -14.17
CA ARG A 153 11.50 -11.85 -13.71
C ARG A 153 12.63 -11.97 -14.75
N GLN A 154 12.34 -11.75 -16.04
CA GLN A 154 13.30 -11.85 -17.15
C GLN A 154 13.93 -10.51 -17.55
N GLU A 155 13.36 -9.38 -17.11
CA GLU A 155 13.84 -8.04 -17.47
C GLU A 155 15.06 -7.61 -16.63
N GLU A 156 15.90 -6.77 -17.24
CA GLU A 156 17.11 -6.22 -16.62
C GLU A 156 16.79 -5.22 -15.51
N ILE A 157 17.68 -5.11 -14.54
CA ILE A 157 17.60 -4.12 -13.45
C ILE A 157 18.24 -2.80 -13.92
N ASP A 158 17.59 -1.70 -13.60
CA ASP A 158 18.02 -0.33 -13.88
C ASP A 158 17.63 0.64 -12.75
N GLU A 159 17.85 1.94 -12.95
CA GLU A 159 17.56 2.99 -11.95
C GLU A 159 16.07 3.13 -11.62
N LEU A 160 15.17 2.74 -12.54
CA LEU A 160 13.73 2.79 -12.30
C LEU A 160 13.23 1.55 -11.56
N THR A 161 14.05 0.51 -11.44
CA THR A 161 13.70 -0.76 -10.78
C THR A 161 13.27 -0.54 -9.34
N VAL A 162 12.19 -1.21 -8.94
CA VAL A 162 11.64 -1.07 -7.58
C VAL A 162 12.63 -1.64 -6.56
N CYS A 163 12.57 -1.12 -5.33
CA CYS A 163 13.36 -1.61 -4.20
C CYS A 163 13.34 -3.16 -4.11
N PRO A 164 14.51 -3.81 -3.92
CA PRO A 164 14.59 -5.28 -3.85
C PRO A 164 13.73 -5.90 -2.77
N ILE A 165 13.53 -5.23 -1.63
CA ILE A 165 12.63 -5.72 -0.57
C ILE A 165 11.17 -5.79 -1.06
N CYS A 166 10.72 -4.76 -1.79
CA CYS A 166 9.38 -4.73 -2.39
C CYS A 166 9.20 -5.86 -3.41
N GLU A 167 10.22 -6.10 -4.23
CA GLU A 167 10.20 -7.23 -5.16
C GLU A 167 10.13 -8.57 -4.42
N SER A 168 10.96 -8.78 -3.38
CA SER A 168 10.97 -10.01 -2.58
C SER A 168 9.62 -10.29 -1.89
N HIS A 169 8.91 -9.26 -1.45
CA HIS A 169 7.57 -9.41 -0.89
C HIS A 169 6.59 -10.06 -1.87
N GLU A 170 6.54 -9.56 -3.10
CA GLU A 170 5.67 -10.13 -4.14
C GLU A 170 6.06 -11.58 -4.45
N VAL A 171 7.36 -11.90 -4.37
CA VAL A 171 7.83 -13.29 -4.50
C VAL A 171 7.35 -14.18 -3.37
N ILE A 172 7.47 -13.74 -2.12
CA ILE A 172 6.96 -14.49 -0.97
C ILE A 172 5.45 -14.74 -1.14
N MET A 173 4.67 -13.73 -1.50
CA MET A 173 3.22 -13.87 -1.68
C MET A 173 2.88 -14.85 -2.81
N ASN A 174 3.61 -14.82 -3.92
CA ASN A 174 3.45 -15.78 -5.01
C ASN A 174 3.81 -17.22 -4.59
N GLU A 175 4.90 -17.43 -3.84
CA GLU A 175 5.29 -18.74 -3.34
C GLU A 175 4.23 -19.33 -2.40
N ILE A 176 3.69 -18.52 -1.48
CA ILE A 176 2.60 -18.95 -0.59
C ILE A 176 1.35 -19.31 -1.41
N ARG A 177 0.99 -18.49 -2.40
CA ARG A 177 -0.17 -18.75 -3.28
C ARG A 177 -0.03 -20.07 -4.04
N ASN A 178 1.19 -20.43 -4.44
CA ASN A 178 1.50 -21.70 -5.12
C ASN A 178 1.72 -22.87 -4.15
N GLY A 179 1.53 -22.67 -2.84
CA GLY A 179 1.68 -23.70 -1.81
C GLY A 179 3.12 -24.00 -1.40
N ASN A 180 4.11 -23.24 -1.89
CA ASN A 180 5.51 -23.38 -1.51
C ASN A 180 5.84 -22.55 -0.27
N VAL A 181 5.33 -22.98 0.87
CA VAL A 181 5.50 -22.27 2.15
C VAL A 181 6.98 -22.24 2.58
N ASP A 182 7.71 -23.34 2.40
CA ASP A 182 9.12 -23.42 2.82
C ASP A 182 9.99 -22.41 2.06
N GLY A 183 9.83 -22.30 0.74
CA GLY A 183 10.53 -21.31 -0.08
C GLY A 183 10.15 -19.87 0.29
N ALA A 184 8.86 -19.62 0.58
CA ALA A 184 8.42 -18.32 1.06
C ALA A 184 9.07 -17.91 2.39
N LEU A 185 9.18 -18.86 3.34
CA LEU A 185 9.80 -18.61 4.63
C LEU A 185 11.32 -18.42 4.55
N GLU A 186 11.99 -19.08 3.59
CA GLU A 186 13.40 -18.83 3.32
C GLU A 186 13.63 -17.40 2.84
N LEU A 187 12.89 -16.96 1.82
CA LEU A 187 12.95 -15.58 1.32
C LEU A 187 12.57 -14.56 2.39
N PHE A 188 11.62 -14.89 3.25
CA PHE A 188 11.23 -14.01 4.34
C PHE A 188 12.36 -13.79 5.36
N ARG A 189 13.14 -14.83 5.69
CA ARG A 189 14.32 -14.68 6.54
C ARG A 189 15.37 -13.77 5.89
N ASP A 190 15.57 -13.86 4.58
CA ASP A 190 16.49 -12.97 3.87
C ASP A 190 16.07 -11.49 3.98
N ILE A 191 14.75 -11.21 3.98
CA ILE A 191 14.23 -9.87 4.25
C ILE A 191 14.52 -9.45 5.70
N GLU A 192 14.34 -10.33 6.67
CA GLU A 192 14.61 -10.03 8.08
C GLU A 192 16.09 -9.77 8.37
N GLU A 193 16.99 -10.44 7.64
CA GLU A 193 18.45 -10.34 7.81
C GLU A 193 19.08 -9.22 6.95
N SER A 194 18.30 -8.62 6.03
CA SER A 194 18.78 -7.57 5.14
C SER A 194 19.10 -6.27 5.88
N GLU A 195 20.23 -5.65 5.55
CA GLU A 195 20.58 -4.28 6.00
C GLU A 195 19.79 -3.20 5.23
N GLN A 196 19.09 -3.56 4.15
CA GLN A 196 18.28 -2.62 3.39
C GLN A 196 17.05 -2.21 4.21
N THR A 197 16.75 -0.91 4.23
CA THR A 197 15.60 -0.38 4.94
C THR A 197 14.48 -0.04 3.96
N CYS A 198 13.31 -0.65 4.13
CA CYS A 198 12.08 -0.24 3.46
C CYS A 198 11.03 0.07 4.52
N ILE A 199 10.39 1.24 4.39
CA ILE A 199 9.48 1.78 5.42
C ILE A 199 8.17 0.95 5.51
N PHE A 200 7.77 0.35 4.39
CA PHE A 200 6.45 -0.28 4.21
C PHE A 200 6.53 -1.80 4.18
N THR A 201 7.28 -2.34 3.22
CA THR A 201 7.13 -3.73 2.78
C THR A 201 7.40 -4.79 3.85
N PRO A 202 8.44 -4.68 4.71
CA PRO A 202 8.64 -5.67 5.78
C PRO A 202 7.39 -5.80 6.64
N LYS A 203 6.79 -4.67 7.03
CA LYS A 203 5.60 -4.61 7.89
C LYS A 203 4.38 -5.27 7.26
N GLN A 204 4.16 -5.04 5.97
CA GLN A 204 3.07 -5.64 5.19
C GLN A 204 3.24 -7.16 5.09
N THR A 205 4.48 -7.59 4.84
CA THR A 205 4.86 -9.00 4.73
C THR A 205 4.53 -9.79 5.99
N TYR A 206 4.84 -9.26 7.18
CA TYR A 206 4.50 -9.95 8.44
C TYR A 206 3.00 -10.26 8.55
N ALA A 207 2.15 -9.26 8.28
CA ALA A 207 0.70 -9.39 8.41
C ALA A 207 0.11 -10.38 7.41
N GLU A 208 0.59 -10.37 6.16
CA GLU A 208 0.11 -11.30 5.13
C GLU A 208 0.59 -12.73 5.35
N ILE A 209 1.85 -12.94 5.78
CA ILE A 209 2.33 -14.30 6.07
C ILE A 209 1.59 -14.88 7.27
N CYS A 210 1.47 -14.14 8.39
CA CYS A 210 0.91 -14.73 9.60
C CYS A 210 -0.52 -15.22 9.39
N VAL A 211 -1.32 -14.47 8.62
CA VAL A 211 -2.71 -14.84 8.38
C VAL A 211 -2.84 -16.01 7.41
N ARG A 212 -2.00 -16.09 6.37
CA ARG A 212 -2.00 -17.20 5.39
C ARG A 212 -1.50 -18.51 5.99
N LEU A 213 -0.66 -18.45 7.02
CA LEU A 213 -0.09 -19.63 7.67
C LEU A 213 -0.87 -20.08 8.91
N VAL A 214 -1.93 -19.39 9.31
CA VAL A 214 -2.63 -19.63 10.59
C VAL A 214 -3.13 -21.06 10.76
N GLN A 215 -3.62 -21.69 9.68
CA GLN A 215 -4.14 -23.06 9.74
C GLN A 215 -3.06 -24.13 9.53
N SER A 216 -2.03 -23.85 8.74
CA SER A 216 -1.04 -24.85 8.32
C SER A 216 0.22 -24.85 9.20
N HIS A 217 0.65 -23.69 9.68
CA HIS A 217 1.88 -23.48 10.47
C HIS A 217 1.65 -22.48 11.62
N PRO A 218 0.75 -22.78 12.57
CA PRO A 218 0.30 -21.83 13.58
C PRO A 218 1.42 -21.28 14.49
N GLU A 219 2.43 -22.09 14.83
CA GLU A 219 3.55 -21.65 15.67
C GLU A 219 4.44 -20.61 14.97
N ILE A 220 4.67 -20.81 13.66
CA ILE A 220 5.43 -19.86 12.82
C ILE A 220 4.62 -18.58 12.67
N ALA A 221 3.32 -18.71 12.36
CA ALA A 221 2.42 -17.58 12.23
C ALA A 221 2.38 -16.70 13.50
N ALA A 222 2.33 -17.32 14.68
CA ALA A 222 2.36 -16.62 15.97
C ALA A 222 3.67 -15.85 16.19
N THR A 223 4.81 -16.44 15.83
CA THR A 223 6.12 -15.76 15.90
C THR A 223 6.18 -14.54 14.98
N ILE A 224 5.68 -14.68 13.75
CA ILE A 224 5.63 -13.61 12.76
C ILE A 224 4.68 -12.48 13.23
N HIS A 225 3.51 -12.83 13.77
CA HIS A 225 2.58 -11.85 14.34
C HIS A 225 3.24 -10.99 15.42
N GLN A 226 3.93 -11.61 16.39
CA GLN A 226 4.58 -10.90 17.49
C GLN A 226 5.63 -9.90 17.00
N LYS A 227 6.38 -10.23 15.95
CA LYS A 227 7.37 -9.32 15.36
C LYS A 227 6.71 -8.18 14.57
N GLY A 228 5.66 -8.48 13.80
CA GLY A 228 5.05 -7.53 12.87
C GLY A 228 4.12 -6.52 13.51
N TYR A 229 3.18 -6.97 14.34
CA TYR A 229 2.03 -6.15 14.77
C TYR A 229 2.44 -4.86 15.48
N PHE A 230 3.40 -4.93 16.41
CA PHE A 230 3.81 -3.77 17.19
C PHE A 230 4.54 -2.70 16.35
N THR A 231 4.98 -3.02 15.14
CA THR A 231 5.61 -2.05 14.23
C THR A 231 4.60 -1.21 13.44
N ILE A 232 3.31 -1.61 13.45
CA ILE A 232 2.22 -0.95 12.72
C ILE A 232 1.04 -0.53 13.60
N ALA A 233 0.99 -0.97 14.86
CA ALA A 233 -0.20 -0.84 15.72
C ALA A 233 -0.73 0.59 15.94
N ASN A 234 0.07 1.63 15.67
CA ASN A 234 -0.31 3.04 15.84
C ASN A 234 -0.28 3.83 14.52
N ASP A 235 -0.35 3.14 13.37
CA ASP A 235 -0.14 3.73 12.07
C ASP A 235 -1.41 3.59 11.21
N ALA A 236 -2.19 4.67 11.09
CA ALA A 236 -3.50 4.63 10.42
C ALA A 236 -3.43 4.17 8.95
N LYS A 237 -2.33 4.47 8.25
CA LYS A 237 -2.12 4.00 6.88
C LYS A 237 -1.95 2.48 6.78
N MET A 238 -1.67 1.81 7.91
CA MET A 238 -1.48 0.37 7.99
C MET A 238 -2.77 -0.40 8.28
N MET A 239 -3.93 0.25 8.21
CA MET A 239 -5.23 -0.30 8.62
C MET A 239 -5.49 -1.71 8.09
N LYS A 240 -5.29 -1.97 6.78
CA LYS A 240 -5.43 -3.30 6.19
C LYS A 240 -4.61 -4.36 6.94
N TRP A 241 -3.33 -4.10 7.17
CA TRP A 241 -2.42 -5.06 7.79
C TRP A 241 -2.63 -5.21 9.30
N ILE A 242 -3.05 -4.14 9.98
CA ILE A 242 -3.53 -4.22 11.37
C ILE A 242 -4.71 -5.19 11.44
N CYS A 243 -5.69 -5.05 10.54
CA CYS A 243 -6.86 -5.91 10.49
C CYS A 243 -6.52 -7.37 10.15
N LEU A 244 -5.51 -7.63 9.32
CA LEU A 244 -5.01 -8.99 9.08
C LEU A 244 -4.46 -9.64 10.34
N HIS A 245 -3.75 -8.89 11.20
CA HIS A 245 -3.36 -9.39 12.51
C HIS A 245 -4.57 -9.63 13.42
N THR A 246 -5.57 -8.75 13.41
CA THR A 246 -6.81 -8.97 14.14
C THR A 246 -7.55 -10.22 13.67
N LEU A 247 -7.57 -10.51 12.37
CA LEU A 247 -8.13 -11.76 11.81
C LEU A 247 -7.33 -12.99 12.24
N PHE A 248 -6.00 -12.93 12.20
CA PHE A 248 -5.12 -13.97 12.74
C PHE A 248 -5.42 -14.25 14.23
N LEU A 249 -5.56 -13.19 15.03
CA LEU A 249 -5.89 -13.31 16.45
C LEU A 249 -7.32 -13.78 16.68
N THR A 250 -8.27 -13.40 15.83
CA THR A 250 -9.64 -13.93 15.92
C THR A 250 -9.64 -15.46 15.77
N ALA A 251 -8.77 -16.00 14.92
CA ALA A 251 -8.60 -17.44 14.77
C ALA A 251 -7.86 -18.12 15.95
N THR A 252 -7.00 -17.40 16.68
CA THR A 252 -6.02 -18.01 17.61
C THR A 252 -6.11 -17.55 19.08
N ASP A 253 -6.49 -16.30 19.33
CA ASP A 253 -6.60 -15.64 20.64
C ASP A 253 -7.63 -14.48 20.59
N SER A 254 -8.92 -14.82 20.70
CA SER A 254 -10.03 -13.83 20.65
C SER A 254 -9.90 -12.68 21.66
N PRO A 255 -9.50 -12.90 22.93
CA PRO A 255 -9.28 -11.80 23.86
C PRO A 255 -8.25 -10.78 23.37
N PHE A 256 -7.14 -11.23 22.80
CA PHE A 256 -6.15 -10.30 22.26
C PHE A 256 -6.63 -9.66 20.95
N ALA A 257 -7.42 -10.39 20.13
CA ALA A 257 -8.07 -9.83 18.95
C ALA A 257 -8.94 -8.61 19.31
N GLU A 258 -9.75 -8.69 20.36
CA GLU A 258 -10.57 -7.57 20.86
C GLU A 258 -9.72 -6.34 21.23
N VAL A 259 -8.55 -6.56 21.85
CA VAL A 259 -7.62 -5.47 22.19
C VAL A 259 -7.09 -4.81 20.93
N THR A 260 -6.65 -5.60 19.94
CA THR A 260 -6.14 -5.05 18.68
C THR A 260 -7.21 -4.29 17.90
N TRP A 261 -8.41 -4.86 17.80
CA TRP A 261 -9.56 -4.24 17.14
C TRP A 261 -9.91 -2.90 17.79
N ARG A 262 -10.01 -2.86 19.13
CA ARG A 262 -10.33 -1.61 19.86
C ARG A 262 -9.27 -0.54 19.63
N ASN A 263 -7.99 -0.90 19.65
CA ASN A 263 -6.91 0.06 19.40
C ASN A 263 -6.91 0.58 17.96
N SER A 264 -7.42 -0.20 17.00
CA SER A 264 -7.54 0.20 15.61
C SER A 264 -8.72 1.13 15.32
N HIS A 265 -9.71 1.23 16.21
CA HIS A 265 -10.90 2.05 16.00
C HIS A 265 -10.56 3.54 15.80
N ASP A 266 -9.73 4.13 16.66
CA ASP A 266 -9.35 5.55 16.53
C ASP A 266 -8.51 5.80 15.27
N LEU A 267 -7.74 4.80 14.83
CA LEU A 267 -6.96 4.87 13.60
C LEU A 267 -7.84 4.79 12.35
N PHE A 268 -8.96 4.06 12.42
CA PHE A 268 -9.92 3.95 11.32
C PHE A 268 -10.51 5.31 10.98
N GLU A 269 -10.85 6.12 11.98
CA GLU A 269 -11.37 7.48 11.75
C GLU A 269 -10.33 8.45 11.14
N GLN A 270 -9.04 8.17 11.31
CA GLN A 270 -7.93 9.00 10.84
C GLN A 270 -7.42 8.61 9.44
N GLY A 271 -7.67 7.37 9.01
CA GLY A 271 -7.12 6.82 7.77
C GLY A 271 -7.88 7.22 6.51
N GLU A 272 -7.19 7.18 5.36
CA GLU A 272 -7.81 7.42 4.04
C GLU A 272 -7.94 6.16 3.17
N SER A 273 -7.44 5.00 3.63
CA SER A 273 -7.44 3.77 2.84
C SER A 273 -8.82 3.10 2.83
N ARG A 274 -9.43 3.03 1.64
CA ARG A 274 -10.71 2.35 1.42
C ARG A 274 -10.60 0.83 1.51
N ILE A 275 -9.48 0.24 1.09
CA ILE A 275 -9.26 -1.18 1.36
C ILE A 275 -9.12 -1.42 2.87
N GLY A 276 -8.47 -0.50 3.58
CA GLY A 276 -8.38 -0.52 5.04
C GLY A 276 -9.77 -0.54 5.68
N GLU A 277 -10.71 0.26 5.17
CA GLU A 277 -12.10 0.24 5.65
C GLU A 277 -12.79 -1.12 5.45
N LEU A 278 -12.63 -1.73 4.26
CA LEU A 278 -13.16 -3.07 3.98
C LEU A 278 -12.60 -4.10 4.96
N TYR A 279 -11.28 -4.12 5.18
CA TYR A 279 -10.66 -5.06 6.12
C TYR A 279 -11.01 -4.79 7.58
N PHE A 280 -11.28 -3.54 7.95
CA PHE A 280 -11.80 -3.20 9.28
C PHE A 280 -13.20 -3.78 9.49
N LEU A 281 -14.10 -3.63 8.51
CA LEU A 281 -15.42 -4.26 8.56
C LEU A 281 -15.34 -5.78 8.61
N LEU A 282 -14.45 -6.38 7.80
CA LEU A 282 -14.22 -7.82 7.76
C LEU A 282 -13.73 -8.36 9.11
N SER A 283 -12.67 -7.77 9.67
CA SER A 283 -12.12 -8.18 10.96
C SER A 283 -13.12 -7.98 12.11
N THR A 284 -13.89 -6.87 12.08
CA THR A 284 -14.98 -6.62 13.04
C THR A 284 -16.03 -7.70 12.96
N PHE A 285 -16.51 -8.02 11.75
CA PHE A 285 -17.55 -9.04 11.57
C PHE A 285 -17.08 -10.41 12.05
N CYS A 286 -15.89 -10.86 11.63
CA CYS A 286 -15.34 -12.15 12.05
C CYS A 286 -15.18 -12.24 13.57
N LEU A 287 -14.65 -11.19 14.20
CA LEU A 287 -14.44 -11.15 15.65
C LEU A 287 -15.77 -11.22 16.42
N PHE A 288 -16.76 -10.44 16.02
CA PHE A 288 -18.05 -10.34 16.71
C PHE A 288 -18.93 -11.56 16.44
N ASN A 289 -18.86 -12.14 15.24
CA ASN A 289 -19.56 -13.38 14.92
C ASN A 289 -19.03 -14.56 15.75
N LYS A 290 -17.70 -14.62 15.96
CA LYS A 290 -17.07 -15.63 16.84
C LYS A 290 -17.37 -15.39 18.32
N ASN A 291 -17.52 -14.13 18.73
CA ASN A 291 -17.69 -13.72 20.13
C ASN A 291 -18.96 -12.85 20.27
N PRO A 292 -20.18 -13.43 20.24
CA PRO A 292 -21.43 -12.67 20.21
C PRO A 292 -21.64 -11.75 21.41
N GLU A 293 -21.01 -12.02 22.55
CA GLU A 293 -21.05 -11.15 23.73
C GLU A 293 -20.45 -9.75 23.47
N LEU A 294 -19.59 -9.60 22.46
CA LEU A 294 -19.04 -8.31 22.06
C LEU A 294 -20.09 -7.40 21.43
N ILE A 295 -21.12 -7.98 20.80
CA ILE A 295 -22.24 -7.24 20.21
C ILE A 295 -22.94 -6.42 21.29
N ASP A 296 -23.31 -7.06 22.40
CA ASP A 296 -23.95 -6.39 23.53
C ASP A 296 -22.98 -5.45 24.27
N LYS A 297 -21.73 -5.88 24.47
CA LYS A 297 -20.70 -5.10 25.17
C LYS A 297 -20.45 -3.75 24.52
N TYR A 298 -20.42 -3.70 23.19
CA TYR A 298 -20.12 -2.50 22.41
C TYR A 298 -21.34 -1.88 21.74
N ASN A 299 -22.54 -2.45 21.96
CA ASN A 299 -23.79 -2.00 21.35
C ASN A 299 -23.68 -1.87 19.82
N PHE A 300 -23.15 -2.93 19.18
CA PHE A 300 -22.92 -2.97 17.73
C PHE A 300 -24.11 -3.55 16.98
N ASP A 301 -24.37 -3.02 15.78
CA ASP A 301 -25.31 -3.61 14.82
C ASP A 301 -24.53 -4.49 13.83
N ILE A 302 -24.42 -5.78 14.16
CA ILE A 302 -23.61 -6.72 13.37
C ILE A 302 -24.20 -7.00 11.98
N GLU A 303 -25.52 -6.93 11.84
CA GLU A 303 -26.19 -7.09 10.54
C GLU A 303 -25.84 -5.92 9.61
N ARG A 304 -25.81 -4.70 10.15
CA ARG A 304 -25.35 -3.52 9.41
C ARG A 304 -23.88 -3.61 9.02
N VAL A 305 -23.01 -4.11 9.89
CA VAL A 305 -21.59 -4.33 9.55
C VAL A 305 -21.46 -5.31 8.39
N LEU A 306 -22.19 -6.42 8.43
CA LEU A 306 -22.18 -7.41 7.34
C LEU A 306 -22.68 -6.80 6.03
N PHE A 307 -23.77 -6.03 6.08
CA PHE A 307 -24.30 -5.33 4.90
C PHE A 307 -23.27 -4.39 4.28
N MET A 308 -22.63 -3.53 5.10
CA MET A 308 -21.60 -2.59 4.63
C MET A 308 -20.38 -3.32 4.06
N LEU A 309 -19.97 -4.44 4.67
CA LEU A 309 -18.88 -5.27 4.20
C LEU A 309 -19.19 -5.87 2.81
N GLN A 310 -20.39 -6.42 2.64
CA GLN A 310 -20.84 -6.98 1.36
C GLN A 310 -20.92 -5.91 0.26
N GLU A 311 -21.53 -4.75 0.55
CA GLU A 311 -21.57 -3.64 -0.41
C GLU A 311 -20.15 -3.17 -0.79
N SER A 312 -19.23 -3.11 0.18
CA SER A 312 -17.85 -2.71 -0.09
C SER A 312 -17.12 -3.71 -0.99
N ALA A 313 -17.24 -5.01 -0.73
CA ALA A 313 -16.64 -6.05 -1.57
C ALA A 313 -17.24 -6.06 -2.98
N ASP A 314 -18.56 -5.94 -3.10
CA ASP A 314 -19.26 -5.90 -4.39
C ASP A 314 -18.77 -4.75 -5.27
N LEU A 315 -18.50 -3.56 -4.68
CA LEU A 315 -17.96 -2.43 -5.44
C LEU A 315 -16.61 -2.77 -6.12
N TYR A 316 -15.71 -3.46 -5.42
CA TYR A 316 -14.43 -3.87 -5.99
C TYR A 316 -14.58 -5.00 -7.00
N ASP A 317 -15.39 -6.01 -6.70
CA ASP A 317 -15.61 -7.19 -7.54
C ASP A 317 -16.32 -6.84 -8.85
N ILE A 318 -17.33 -5.97 -8.80
CA ILE A 318 -18.00 -5.42 -9.99
C ILE A 318 -17.00 -4.66 -10.85
N ARG A 319 -16.23 -3.73 -10.27
CA ARG A 319 -15.19 -2.98 -10.99
C ARG A 319 -14.17 -3.94 -11.64
N ASN A 320 -13.77 -4.98 -10.91
CA ASN A 320 -12.73 -5.92 -11.35
C ASN A 320 -13.21 -6.95 -12.36
N GLU A 321 -14.51 -7.14 -12.48
CA GLU A 321 -15.14 -8.21 -13.24
C GLU A 321 -14.76 -9.61 -12.70
N ASN A 322 -14.65 -9.75 -11.37
CA ASN A 322 -14.35 -11.00 -10.69
C ASN A 322 -15.10 -11.12 -9.34
N ASP A 323 -14.80 -12.15 -8.56
CA ASP A 323 -15.37 -12.45 -7.24
C ASP A 323 -14.28 -12.47 -6.14
N GLY A 324 -13.18 -11.74 -6.36
CA GLY A 324 -11.98 -11.85 -5.56
C GLY A 324 -12.15 -11.41 -4.11
N PHE A 325 -12.81 -10.28 -3.87
CA PHE A 325 -13.05 -9.75 -2.53
C PHE A 325 -14.11 -10.56 -1.79
N GLN A 326 -15.15 -11.05 -2.47
CA GLN A 326 -16.10 -11.99 -1.88
C GLN A 326 -15.41 -13.31 -1.49
N ASN A 327 -14.50 -13.82 -2.32
CA ASN A 327 -13.70 -15.01 -1.99
C ASN A 327 -12.78 -14.78 -0.78
N ILE A 328 -12.18 -13.59 -0.66
CA ILE A 328 -11.42 -13.20 0.55
C ILE A 328 -12.32 -13.22 1.78
N MET A 329 -13.51 -12.60 1.71
CA MET A 329 -14.45 -12.59 2.84
C MET A 329 -14.82 -14.01 3.27
N ASN A 330 -15.23 -14.85 2.33
CA ASN A 330 -15.63 -16.24 2.60
C ASN A 330 -14.49 -17.04 3.23
N HIS A 331 -13.26 -16.90 2.71
CA HIS A 331 -12.09 -17.52 3.31
C HIS A 331 -11.93 -17.10 4.78
N PHE A 332 -12.06 -15.81 5.08
CA PHE A 332 -11.94 -15.33 6.45
C PHE A 332 -13.07 -15.77 7.37
N PHE A 333 -14.29 -15.90 6.85
CA PHE A 333 -15.40 -16.48 7.61
C PHE A 333 -15.14 -17.94 7.96
N GLU A 334 -14.48 -18.71 7.09
CA GLU A 334 -14.14 -20.10 7.36
C GLU A 334 -13.04 -20.24 8.40
N ILE A 335 -11.95 -19.48 8.29
CA ILE A 335 -10.79 -19.65 9.19
C ILE A 335 -11.00 -19.06 10.59
N THR A 336 -12.01 -18.20 10.77
CA THR A 336 -12.30 -17.55 12.06
C THR A 336 -13.45 -18.17 12.83
N GLN A 337 -14.17 -19.13 12.26
CA GLN A 337 -15.24 -19.88 12.94
C GLN A 337 -14.78 -20.63 14.21
#